data_AF-A0A1V6ENG3-F1
#
_entry.id   AF-A0A1V6ENG3-F1
#
_cell.length_a   1.000
_cell.length_b   1.000
_cell.length_c   1.000
_cell.angle_alpha   90.00
_cell.angle_beta   90.00
_cell.angle_gamma   90.00
#
_symmetry.space_group_name_H-M   'P 1'
#
loop_
_entity.id
_entity.type
_entity.pdbx_description
1 polymer ?
#
loop_
_entity_poly.entity_id
_entity_poly.type
_entity_poly.pdbx_seq_one_letter_code
_entity_poly.pdbx_strand_id
1 'polypeptide(L)'
;MDKYAFAPDYVVLPGKTLAETLEKSEMSQVHLAERTGLSRKTINGVITGREPITPDTAIQLEKVFRVPARFWLNLQKNCEEHAARLREHERNAASTDWLEEMEIPVKELVARDAMPRYKDKADIVAAVFQFFGVAGPQEFEAVWQDTYETCCYRKSEKLNIRFGAVAAWLRLGELKAASIECASFDKKRLSAAIDDIRALVPGDISASLARISELLAGCGVALVLEPGIQGAPIYGATRRLTASSSKAILQMSLRGKDDGNFWFTLFHELGHLKLHGRQDIFLEFDKSRDSDKEREADTFAQDILILRSAYNTFLAAHGAGNHPRPLSISKRQLCGFAKEVGVSPGVVVGRLQRDGWLPYSHCQDLKVKLQVVKKAS
;
A
#
# COMPACT_ATOMS: atom_id res chain seq x y z
N MET A 1 -18.47 -5.11 -3.39
CA MET A 1 -19.38 -3.96 -3.64
C MET A 1 -20.69 -4.53 -4.11
N ASP A 2 -21.78 -4.19 -3.43
CA ASP A 2 -23.12 -4.69 -3.76
C ASP A 2 -23.53 -4.21 -5.15
N LYS A 3 -23.60 -5.15 -6.09
CA LYS A 3 -23.98 -4.94 -7.49
C LYS A 3 -25.43 -4.42 -7.64
N TYR A 4 -26.18 -4.34 -6.54
CA TYR A 4 -27.58 -3.93 -6.44
C TYR A 4 -27.83 -2.92 -5.31
N ALA A 5 -26.85 -2.08 -4.96
CA ALA A 5 -27.09 -1.01 -3.99
C ALA A 5 -28.16 -0.04 -4.52
N PHE A 6 -29.31 0.00 -3.87
CA PHE A 6 -30.35 1.01 -4.14
C PHE A 6 -29.83 2.37 -3.67
N ALA A 7 -29.30 3.16 -4.60
CA ALA A 7 -28.80 4.52 -4.38
C ALA A 7 -29.67 5.51 -5.17
N PRO A 8 -30.87 5.85 -4.68
CA PRO A 8 -31.74 6.81 -5.33
C PRO A 8 -31.05 8.19 -5.38
N ASP A 9 -31.20 8.88 -6.51
CA ASP A 9 -30.76 10.26 -6.74
C ASP A 9 -31.71 11.30 -6.13
N TYR A 10 -32.74 10.83 -5.41
CA TYR A 10 -33.72 11.66 -4.72
C TYR A 10 -33.81 11.31 -3.23
N VAL A 11 -34.13 12.31 -2.43
CA VAL A 11 -34.38 12.17 -0.99
C VAL A 11 -35.84 12.45 -0.70
N VAL A 12 -36.47 11.57 0.08
CA VAL A 12 -37.79 11.84 0.64
C VAL A 12 -37.61 12.74 1.85
N LEU A 13 -38.08 13.99 1.74
CA LEU A 13 -37.94 14.97 2.82
C LEU A 13 -38.89 14.63 3.98
N PRO A 14 -38.40 14.58 5.24
CA PRO A 14 -39.23 14.33 6.42
C PRO A 14 -40.39 15.33 6.52
N GLY A 15 -40.10 16.62 6.27
CA GLY A 15 -41.10 17.70 6.31
C GLY A 15 -42.21 17.55 5.29
N LYS A 16 -41.88 17.15 4.05
CA LYS A 16 -42.89 16.86 3.01
C LYS A 16 -43.74 15.66 3.40
N THR A 17 -43.12 14.60 3.92
CA THR A 17 -43.84 13.40 4.38
C THR A 17 -44.79 13.75 5.52
N LEU A 18 -44.37 14.60 6.46
CA LEU A 18 -45.23 15.07 7.54
C LEU A 18 -46.40 15.91 7.02
N ALA A 19 -46.16 16.80 6.04
CA ALA A 19 -47.22 17.59 5.41
C ALA A 19 -48.25 16.70 4.68
N GLU A 20 -47.80 15.71 3.91
CA GLU A 20 -48.68 14.74 3.25
C GLU A 20 -49.47 13.89 4.26
N THR A 21 -48.84 13.54 5.40
CA THR A 21 -49.51 12.78 6.47
C THR A 21 -50.59 13.63 7.16
N LEU A 22 -50.33 14.92 7.36
CA LEU A 22 -51.32 15.87 7.86
C LEU A 22 -52.51 16.00 6.91
N GLU A 23 -52.25 16.13 5.61
CA GLU A 23 -53.31 16.21 4.60
C GLU A 23 -54.16 14.93 4.56
N LYS A 24 -53.55 13.75 4.53
CA LYS A 24 -54.25 12.45 4.54
C LYS A 24 -55.06 12.19 5.81
N SER A 25 -54.65 12.79 6.94
CA SER A 25 -55.35 12.67 8.21
C SER A 25 -56.33 13.82 8.46
N GLU A 26 -56.54 14.69 7.47
CA GLU A 26 -57.36 15.91 7.56
C GLU A 26 -57.03 16.76 8.79
N MET A 27 -55.75 16.77 9.19
CA MET A 27 -55.28 17.40 10.41
C MET A 27 -54.50 18.67 10.10
N SER A 28 -54.87 19.78 10.76
CA SER A 28 -54.12 21.02 10.67
C SER A 28 -52.84 20.99 11.51
N GLN A 29 -51.84 21.81 11.17
CA GLN A 29 -50.64 21.95 12.00
C GLN A 29 -50.94 22.43 13.43
N VAL A 30 -52.02 23.20 13.62
CA VAL A 30 -52.48 23.66 14.93
C VAL A 30 -52.96 22.46 15.76
N HIS A 31 -53.79 21.61 15.16
CA HIS A 31 -54.29 20.42 15.83
C HIS A 31 -53.17 19.41 16.12
N LEU A 32 -52.18 19.29 15.22
CA LEU A 32 -51.00 18.47 15.51
C LEU A 32 -50.21 19.01 16.71
N ALA A 33 -50.01 20.33 16.79
CA ALA A 33 -49.32 20.98 17.91
C ALA A 33 -49.96 20.65 19.25
N GLU A 34 -51.30 20.73 19.31
CA GLU A 34 -52.08 20.38 20.49
C GLU A 34 -51.93 18.89 20.86
N ARG A 35 -51.92 17.99 19.88
CA ARG A 35 -51.80 16.54 20.11
C ARG A 35 -50.40 16.09 20.51
N THR A 36 -49.35 16.71 19.97
CA THR A 36 -47.95 16.34 20.27
C THR A 36 -47.37 17.11 21.45
N GLY A 37 -48.03 18.18 21.90
CA GLY A 37 -47.48 19.12 22.88
C GLY A 37 -46.28 19.93 22.33
N LEU A 38 -46.11 19.97 21.01
CA LEU A 38 -45.05 20.73 20.34
C LEU A 38 -45.59 22.10 19.94
N SER A 39 -44.72 23.10 19.82
CA SER A 39 -45.15 24.40 19.32
C SER A 39 -45.54 24.31 17.84
N ARG A 40 -46.55 25.09 17.41
CA ARG A 40 -46.87 25.23 15.97
C ARG A 40 -45.65 25.68 15.16
N LYS A 41 -44.78 26.51 15.77
CA LYS A 41 -43.52 26.97 15.17
C LYS A 41 -42.59 25.78 14.87
N THR A 42 -42.43 24.85 15.81
CA THR A 42 -41.63 23.63 15.67
C THR A 42 -42.17 22.74 14.55
N ILE A 43 -43.48 22.50 14.52
CA ILE A 43 -44.11 21.70 13.44
C ILE A 43 -43.91 22.36 12.08
N ASN A 44 -44.13 23.67 11.98
CA ASN A 44 -43.86 24.40 10.74
C ASN A 44 -42.37 24.38 10.37
N GLY A 45 -41.46 24.43 11.35
CA GLY A 45 -40.02 24.28 11.17
C GLY A 45 -39.67 22.93 10.55
N VAL A 46 -40.26 21.84 11.04
CA VAL A 46 -40.10 20.49 10.48
C VAL A 46 -40.64 20.42 9.06
N ILE A 47 -41.86 20.91 8.82
CA ILE A 47 -42.49 20.89 7.49
C ILE A 47 -41.67 21.67 6.45
N THR A 48 -41.13 22.82 6.84
CA THR A 48 -40.30 23.66 5.97
C THR A 48 -38.83 23.20 5.88
N GLY A 49 -38.45 22.15 6.60
CA GLY A 49 -37.07 21.62 6.61
C GLY A 49 -36.06 22.47 7.40
N ARG A 50 -36.54 23.42 8.21
CA ARG A 50 -35.70 24.27 9.07
C ARG A 50 -35.35 23.61 10.40
N GLU A 51 -36.20 22.71 10.88
CA GLU A 51 -35.97 21.94 12.11
C GLU A 51 -35.96 20.43 11.78
N PRO A 52 -35.01 19.65 12.34
CA PRO A 52 -34.97 18.21 12.12
C PRO A 52 -36.05 17.50 12.96
N ILE A 53 -36.46 16.31 12.52
CA ILE A 53 -37.22 15.41 13.38
C ILE A 53 -36.27 14.74 14.37
N THR A 54 -36.28 15.20 15.62
CA THR A 54 -35.52 14.59 16.73
C THR A 54 -36.16 13.27 17.21
N PRO A 55 -35.45 12.44 17.99
CA PRO A 55 -36.02 11.24 18.61
C PRO A 55 -37.30 11.52 19.42
N ASP A 56 -37.31 12.61 20.20
CA ASP A 56 -38.48 13.00 20.99
C ASP A 56 -39.66 13.38 20.08
N THR A 57 -39.42 14.20 19.05
CA THR A 57 -40.45 14.57 18.06
C THR A 57 -40.99 13.31 17.37
N ALA A 58 -40.12 12.38 16.97
CA ALA A 58 -40.54 11.12 16.34
C ALA A 58 -41.43 10.26 17.24
N ILE A 59 -41.14 10.19 18.54
CA ILE A 59 -41.99 9.47 19.52
C ILE A 59 -43.36 10.16 19.67
N GLN A 60 -43.42 11.50 19.67
CA GLN A 60 -44.71 12.20 19.71
C GLN A 60 -45.52 11.99 18.42
N LEU A 61 -44.86 12.05 17.26
CA LEU A 61 -45.49 11.75 15.97
C LEU A 61 -46.00 10.30 15.90
N GLU A 62 -45.27 9.34 16.49
CA GLU A 62 -45.72 7.95 16.60
C GLU A 62 -47.02 7.82 17.37
N LYS A 63 -47.14 8.49 18.52
CA LYS A 63 -48.38 8.47 19.32
C LYS A 63 -49.58 9.04 18.56
N VAL A 64 -49.36 10.07 17.75
CA VAL A 64 -50.45 10.74 17.00
C VAL A 64 -50.85 9.97 15.74
N PHE A 65 -49.87 9.56 14.93
CA PHE A 65 -50.10 8.97 13.61
C PHE A 65 -50.07 7.44 13.60
N ARG A 66 -49.67 6.81 14.72
CA ARG A 66 -49.43 5.35 14.82
C ARG A 66 -48.42 4.83 13.80
N VAL A 67 -47.56 5.72 13.32
CA VAL A 67 -46.43 5.42 12.44
C VAL A 67 -45.18 5.33 13.31
N PRO A 68 -44.45 4.19 13.32
CA PRO A 68 -43.31 3.99 14.23
C PRO A 68 -42.29 5.13 14.17
N ALA A 69 -41.74 5.57 15.31
CA ALA A 69 -40.74 6.63 15.40
C ALA A 69 -39.52 6.36 14.50
N ARG A 70 -39.13 5.08 14.36
CA ARG A 70 -38.06 4.65 13.45
C ARG A 70 -38.29 5.05 11.99
N PHE A 71 -39.54 5.15 11.53
CA PHE A 71 -39.86 5.59 10.17
C PHE A 71 -39.43 7.05 9.98
N TRP A 72 -39.87 7.93 10.88
CA TRP A 72 -39.55 9.35 10.83
C TRP A 72 -38.05 9.61 10.99
N LEU A 73 -37.41 8.89 11.90
CA LEU A 73 -35.96 8.97 12.12
C LEU A 73 -35.17 8.48 10.90
N ASN A 74 -35.62 7.43 10.21
CA ASN A 74 -34.97 6.96 9.00
C ASN A 74 -35.09 7.99 7.86
N LEU A 75 -36.23 8.67 7.72
CA LEU A 75 -36.37 9.77 6.76
C LEU A 75 -35.38 10.90 7.07
N GLN A 76 -35.29 11.31 8.35
CA GLN A 76 -34.39 12.37 8.78
C GLN A 76 -32.92 11.99 8.52
N LYS A 77 -32.52 10.80 8.96
CA LYS A 77 -31.18 10.25 8.76
C LYS A 77 -30.78 10.22 7.28
N ASN A 78 -31.66 9.69 6.41
CA ASN A 78 -31.38 9.60 4.98
C ASN A 78 -31.19 10.99 4.35
N CYS A 79 -31.99 11.98 4.79
CA CYS A 79 -31.86 13.36 4.31
C CYS A 79 -30.55 14.01 4.76
N GLU A 80 -30.17 13.85 6.03
CA GLU A 80 -28.93 14.37 6.59
C GLU A 80 -27.69 13.73 5.95
N GLU A 81 -27.72 12.40 5.76
CA GLU A 81 -26.65 11.66 5.09
C GLU A 81 -26.48 12.14 3.65
N HIS A 82 -27.57 12.27 2.89
CA HIS A 82 -27.50 12.77 1.51
C HIS A 82 -26.94 14.19 1.44
N ALA A 83 -27.39 15.10 2.32
CA ALA A 83 -26.86 16.45 2.39
C ALA A 83 -25.37 16.47 2.77
N ALA A 84 -24.92 15.56 3.64
CA ALA A 84 -23.50 15.39 3.97
C ALA A 84 -22.68 14.86 2.79
N ARG A 85 -23.21 13.88 2.04
CA ARG A 85 -22.58 13.35 0.82
C ARG A 85 -22.45 14.42 -0.27
N LEU A 86 -23.45 15.29 -0.42
CA LEU A 86 -23.37 16.40 -1.38
C LEU A 86 -22.27 17.40 -1.00
N ARG A 87 -22.21 17.82 0.27
CA ARG A 87 -21.12 18.69 0.75
C ARG A 87 -19.74 18.04 0.58
N GLU A 88 -19.64 16.73 0.81
CA GLU A 88 -18.40 15.99 0.60
C GLU A 88 -18.01 15.93 -0.88
N HIS A 89 -18.98 15.70 -1.78
CA HIS A 89 -18.77 15.76 -3.21
C HIS A 89 -18.27 17.14 -3.66
N GLU A 90 -18.86 18.22 -3.14
CA GLU A 90 -18.39 19.60 -3.39
C GLU A 90 -16.94 19.83 -2.89
N ARG A 91 -16.59 19.33 -1.70
CA ARG A 91 -15.21 19.40 -1.18
C ARG A 91 -14.22 18.62 -2.05
N ASN A 92 -14.62 17.44 -2.52
CA ASN A 92 -13.81 16.63 -3.41
C ASN A 92 -13.65 17.29 -4.78
N ALA A 93 -14.69 17.93 -5.32
CA ALA A 93 -14.62 18.71 -6.55
C ALA A 93 -13.63 19.87 -6.44
N ALA A 94 -13.56 20.52 -5.28
CA ALA A 94 -12.59 21.57 -4.99
C ALA A 94 -11.14 21.06 -4.82
N SER A 95 -10.93 19.75 -4.65
CA SER A 95 -9.61 19.13 -4.44
C SER A 95 -9.07 18.43 -5.70
N THR A 96 -9.59 18.80 -6.88
CA THR A 96 -9.21 18.12 -8.13
C THR A 96 -7.80 18.49 -8.60
N ASP A 97 -7.36 19.72 -8.37
CA ASP A 97 -6.00 20.18 -8.70
C ASP A 97 -4.94 19.42 -7.89
N TRP A 98 -5.24 19.13 -6.61
CA TRP A 98 -4.37 18.37 -5.71
C TRP A 98 -4.01 16.98 -6.26
N LEU A 99 -4.92 16.31 -6.99
CA LEU A 99 -4.63 15.01 -7.61
C LEU A 99 -3.49 15.09 -8.63
N GLU A 100 -3.45 16.18 -9.39
CA GLU A 100 -2.45 16.42 -10.42
C GLU A 100 -1.12 16.86 -9.77
N GLU A 101 -1.18 17.74 -8.78
CA GLU A 101 -0.03 18.22 -8.00
C GLU A 101 0.72 17.07 -7.29
N MET A 102 -0.01 16.12 -6.71
CA MET A 102 0.58 14.97 -6.04
C MET A 102 1.05 13.86 -6.99
N GLU A 103 0.83 14.01 -8.31
CA GLU A 103 1.17 13.03 -9.35
C GLU A 103 0.62 11.61 -9.05
N ILE A 104 -0.62 11.53 -8.55
CA ILE A 104 -1.25 10.24 -8.19
C ILE A 104 -1.49 9.40 -9.46
N PRO A 105 -1.03 8.13 -9.53
CA PRO A 105 -1.12 7.30 -10.73
C PRO A 105 -2.51 6.65 -10.90
N VAL A 106 -3.59 7.44 -10.95
CA VAL A 106 -4.99 6.97 -10.98
C VAL A 106 -5.23 5.92 -12.08
N LYS A 107 -4.73 6.17 -13.30
CA LYS A 107 -4.91 5.24 -14.43
C LYS A 107 -4.31 3.86 -14.16
N GLU A 108 -3.14 3.83 -13.54
CA GLU A 108 -2.45 2.59 -13.17
C GLU A 108 -3.20 1.87 -12.04
N LEU A 109 -3.66 2.61 -11.03
CA LEU A 109 -4.45 2.05 -9.91
C LEU A 109 -5.75 1.39 -10.40
N VAL A 110 -6.46 2.04 -11.34
CA VAL A 110 -7.65 1.47 -11.99
C VAL A 110 -7.28 0.21 -12.80
N ALA A 111 -6.19 0.24 -13.58
CA ALA A 111 -5.75 -0.91 -14.38
C ALA A 111 -5.27 -2.12 -13.53
N ARG A 112 -5.00 -1.89 -12.25
CA ARG A 112 -4.65 -2.90 -11.24
C ARG A 112 -5.84 -3.35 -10.39
N ASP A 113 -7.05 -2.88 -10.70
CA ASP A 113 -8.26 -3.12 -9.90
C ASP A 113 -8.13 -2.67 -8.43
N ALA A 114 -7.25 -1.71 -8.16
CA ALA A 114 -7.03 -1.16 -6.82
C ALA A 114 -8.06 -0.10 -6.43
N MET A 115 -8.73 0.49 -7.43
CA MET A 115 -9.84 1.43 -7.24
C MET A 115 -10.82 1.34 -8.42
N PRO A 116 -12.12 1.65 -8.22
CA PRO A 116 -13.09 1.66 -9.32
C PRO A 116 -12.82 2.80 -10.31
N ARG A 117 -13.33 2.62 -11.53
CA ARG A 117 -13.29 3.67 -12.56
C ARG A 117 -14.48 4.60 -12.43
N TYR A 118 -14.21 5.89 -12.30
CA TYR A 118 -15.22 6.95 -12.30
C TYR A 118 -15.03 7.89 -13.49
N LYS A 119 -16.13 8.56 -13.89
CA LYS A 119 -16.12 9.61 -14.92
C LYS A 119 -16.00 11.00 -14.29
N ASP A 120 -16.70 11.21 -13.18
CA ASP A 120 -16.70 12.47 -12.45
C ASP A 120 -15.39 12.65 -11.68
N LYS A 121 -14.82 13.87 -11.70
CA LYS A 121 -13.52 14.13 -11.07
C LYS A 121 -13.60 14.07 -9.54
N ALA A 122 -14.70 14.51 -8.93
CA ALA A 122 -14.86 14.48 -7.48
C ALA A 122 -15.00 13.03 -6.97
N ASP A 123 -15.69 12.18 -7.73
CA ASP A 123 -15.74 10.74 -7.44
C ASP A 123 -14.35 10.08 -7.55
N ILE A 124 -13.51 10.51 -8.50
CA ILE A 124 -12.11 10.04 -8.59
C ILE A 124 -11.33 10.46 -7.34
N VAL A 125 -11.44 11.73 -6.91
CA VAL A 125 -10.80 12.24 -5.68
C VAL A 125 -11.25 11.40 -4.47
N ALA A 126 -12.55 11.18 -4.31
CA ALA A 126 -13.11 10.38 -3.23
C ALA A 126 -12.55 8.94 -3.23
N ALA A 127 -12.47 8.32 -4.40
CA ALA A 127 -11.92 6.97 -4.55
C ALA A 127 -10.41 6.92 -4.25
N VAL A 128 -9.65 7.97 -4.56
CA VAL A 128 -8.24 8.10 -4.19
C VAL A 128 -8.08 8.21 -2.67
N PHE A 129 -8.86 9.08 -2.01
CA PHE A 129 -8.84 9.19 -0.55
C PHE A 129 -9.22 7.86 0.12
N GLN A 130 -10.23 7.17 -0.40
CA GLN A 130 -10.60 5.83 0.08
C GLN A 130 -9.46 4.81 -0.11
N PHE A 131 -8.80 4.81 -1.27
CA PHE A 131 -7.66 3.92 -1.55
C PHE A 131 -6.52 4.15 -0.54
N PHE A 132 -6.16 5.41 -0.29
CA PHE A 132 -5.13 5.76 0.69
C PHE A 132 -5.59 5.63 2.15
N GLY A 133 -6.89 5.56 2.40
CA GLY A 133 -7.47 5.49 3.75
C GLY A 133 -7.39 6.81 4.51
N VAL A 134 -7.55 7.93 3.81
CA VAL A 134 -7.44 9.30 4.36
C VAL A 134 -8.72 10.09 4.08
N ALA A 135 -8.96 11.17 4.84
CA ALA A 135 -10.17 11.98 4.72
C ALA A 135 -10.04 13.13 3.71
N GLY A 136 -8.82 13.51 3.33
CA GLY A 136 -8.57 14.64 2.46
C GLY A 136 -7.10 14.87 2.15
N PRO A 137 -6.77 15.98 1.46
CA PRO A 137 -5.41 16.35 1.07
C PRO A 137 -4.46 16.49 2.26
N GLN A 138 -4.91 17.16 3.31
CA GLN A 138 -4.09 17.46 4.50
C GLN A 138 -3.75 16.18 5.26
N GLU A 139 -4.71 15.26 5.40
CA GLU A 139 -4.49 13.95 6.02
C GLU A 139 -3.60 13.06 5.15
N PHE A 140 -3.73 13.13 3.83
CA PHE A 140 -2.80 12.44 2.93
C PHE A 140 -1.37 12.91 3.16
N GLU A 141 -1.15 14.23 3.15
CA GLU A 141 0.15 14.79 3.41
C GLU A 141 0.66 14.36 4.79
N ALA A 142 -0.12 14.51 5.86
CA ALA A 142 0.30 14.11 7.20
C ALA A 142 0.66 12.62 7.34
N VAL A 143 -0.09 11.72 6.71
CA VAL A 143 0.17 10.27 6.78
C VAL A 143 1.36 9.86 5.91
N TRP A 144 1.51 10.49 4.75
CA TRP A 144 2.54 10.14 3.77
C TRP A 144 3.73 11.11 3.78
N GLN A 145 3.80 12.07 4.71
CA GLN A 145 4.87 13.07 4.81
C GLN A 145 6.23 12.40 5.04
N ASP A 146 6.33 11.40 5.92
CA ASP A 146 7.59 10.67 6.12
C ASP A 146 8.05 9.97 4.83
N THR A 147 7.08 9.51 4.02
CA THR A 147 7.33 8.98 2.68
C THR A 147 7.80 10.10 1.75
N TYR A 148 7.18 11.28 1.79
CA TYR A 148 7.58 12.46 1.03
C TYR A 148 8.98 12.91 1.38
N GLU A 149 9.33 13.05 2.66
CA GLU A 149 10.66 13.46 3.12
C GLU A 149 11.72 12.43 2.71
N THR A 150 11.39 11.13 2.80
CA THR A 150 12.27 10.06 2.31
C THR A 150 12.47 10.14 0.78
N CYS A 151 11.46 10.53 0.00
CA CYS A 151 11.54 10.68 -1.45
C CYS A 151 12.19 12.00 -1.93
N CYS A 152 11.85 13.12 -1.28
CA CYS A 152 12.12 14.48 -1.74
C CYS A 152 13.37 15.11 -1.11
N TYR A 153 13.76 14.71 0.12
CA TYR A 153 15.06 15.08 0.69
C TYR A 153 16.23 14.32 0.04
N ARG A 154 15.94 13.44 -0.94
CA ARG A 154 16.87 12.56 -1.67
C ARG A 154 16.97 12.89 -3.16
N LYS A 155 16.71 14.13 -3.58
CA LYS A 155 16.94 14.58 -4.96
C LYS A 155 18.43 14.41 -5.33
N SER A 156 18.78 13.29 -5.95
CA SER A 156 19.77 13.32 -7.02
C SER A 156 19.01 13.72 -8.28
N GLU A 157 19.48 14.73 -9.00
CA GLU A 157 18.83 15.33 -10.18
C GLU A 157 18.54 14.34 -11.33
N LYS A 158 18.93 13.05 -11.19
CA LYS A 158 18.90 12.04 -12.25
C LYS A 158 17.70 11.07 -12.19
N LEU A 159 16.98 10.96 -11.08
CA LEU A 159 15.85 10.03 -10.94
C LEU A 159 14.52 10.79 -10.89
N ASN A 160 13.66 10.57 -11.90
CA ASN A 160 12.30 11.11 -11.96
C ASN A 160 11.37 10.35 -10.99
N ILE A 161 11.54 10.60 -9.69
CA ILE A 161 10.74 10.01 -8.60
C ILE A 161 9.51 10.89 -8.38
N ARG A 162 8.33 10.28 -8.48
CA ARG A 162 7.03 10.91 -8.26
C ARG A 162 6.47 10.48 -6.92
N PHE A 163 6.16 11.44 -6.06
CA PHE A 163 5.71 11.16 -4.71
C PHE A 163 4.42 10.33 -4.67
N GLY A 164 3.38 10.75 -5.40
CA GLY A 164 2.12 10.02 -5.47
C GLY A 164 2.26 8.59 -5.99
N ALA A 165 3.20 8.34 -6.90
CA ALA A 165 3.50 7.01 -7.40
C ALA A 165 4.15 6.12 -6.33
N VAL A 166 5.07 6.68 -5.53
CA VAL A 166 5.70 5.97 -4.42
C VAL A 166 4.68 5.65 -3.33
N ALA A 167 3.90 6.64 -2.91
CA ALA A 167 2.84 6.45 -1.92
C ALA A 167 1.85 5.39 -2.39
N ALA A 168 1.42 5.44 -3.66
CA ALA A 168 0.53 4.44 -4.24
C ALA A 168 1.13 3.03 -4.21
N TRP A 169 2.40 2.88 -4.57
CA TRP A 169 3.08 1.58 -4.55
C TRP A 169 3.15 1.03 -3.13
N LEU A 170 3.55 1.85 -2.14
CA LEU A 170 3.56 1.45 -0.74
C LEU A 170 2.16 1.05 -0.28
N ARG A 171 1.13 1.86 -0.57
CA ARG A 171 -0.25 1.57 -0.16
C ARG A 171 -0.77 0.24 -0.71
N LEU A 172 -0.48 -0.10 -1.96
CA LEU A 172 -0.79 -1.43 -2.52
C LEU A 172 -0.16 -2.55 -1.70
N GLY A 173 1.09 -2.34 -1.26
CA GLY A 173 1.78 -3.27 -0.37
C GLY A 173 1.10 -3.43 0.98
N GLU A 174 0.60 -2.35 1.57
CA GLU A 174 -0.12 -2.39 2.86
C GLU A 174 -1.43 -3.16 2.75
N LEU A 175 -2.22 -2.88 1.72
CA LEU A 175 -3.50 -3.55 1.49
C LEU A 175 -3.29 -5.06 1.26
N LYS A 176 -2.25 -5.45 0.52
CA LYS A 176 -1.88 -6.86 0.34
C LYS A 176 -1.37 -7.49 1.64
N ALA A 177 -0.49 -6.81 2.37
CA ALA A 177 0.05 -7.32 3.64
C ALA A 177 -1.03 -7.49 4.73
N ALA A 178 -2.09 -6.69 4.69
CA ALA A 178 -3.24 -6.83 5.59
C ALA A 178 -3.96 -8.17 5.39
N SER A 179 -4.00 -8.70 4.16
CA SER A 179 -4.62 -9.99 3.84
C SER A 179 -3.75 -11.22 4.15
N ILE A 180 -2.46 -11.04 4.44
CA ILE A 180 -1.54 -12.14 4.73
C ILE A 180 -1.56 -12.41 6.23
N GLU A 181 -1.95 -13.61 6.67
CA GLU A 181 -1.87 -13.97 8.09
C GLU A 181 -0.40 -14.15 8.52
N CYS A 182 -0.02 -13.58 9.66
CA CYS A 182 1.32 -13.71 10.21
C CYS A 182 1.27 -13.86 11.72
N ALA A 183 2.28 -14.51 12.29
CA ALA A 183 2.52 -14.47 13.72
C ALA A 183 2.95 -13.06 14.18
N SER A 184 3.09 -12.87 15.49
CA SER A 184 3.75 -11.66 16.02
C SER A 184 5.23 -11.64 15.63
N PHE A 185 5.73 -10.45 15.26
CA PHE A 185 7.10 -10.25 14.82
C PHE A 185 8.10 -10.67 15.88
N ASP A 186 9.02 -11.56 15.48
CA ASP A 186 10.04 -12.10 16.36
C ASP A 186 11.39 -12.13 15.64
N LYS A 187 12.30 -11.29 16.15
CA LYS A 187 13.65 -11.12 15.61
C LYS A 187 14.51 -12.39 15.71
N LYS A 188 14.31 -13.23 16.73
CA LYS A 188 15.05 -14.48 16.90
C LYS A 188 14.58 -15.51 15.89
N ARG A 189 13.26 -15.67 15.73
CA ARG A 189 12.69 -16.55 14.69
C ARG A 189 13.09 -16.09 13.29
N LEU A 190 13.06 -14.78 13.03
CA LEU A 190 13.54 -14.22 11.77
C LEU A 190 15.00 -14.58 11.50
N SER A 191 15.86 -14.51 12.52
CA SER A 191 17.28 -14.83 12.36
C SER A 191 17.51 -16.29 11.96
N ALA A 192 16.72 -17.24 12.49
CA ALA A 192 16.78 -18.63 12.08
C ALA A 192 16.19 -18.84 10.67
N ALA A 193 15.06 -18.20 10.37
CA ALA A 193 14.41 -18.30 9.07
C ALA A 193 15.27 -17.75 7.91
N ILE A 194 16.15 -16.79 8.19
CA ILE A 194 17.11 -16.26 7.20
C ILE A 194 18.03 -17.36 6.68
N ASP A 195 18.50 -18.25 7.55
CA ASP A 195 19.38 -19.36 7.15
C ASP A 195 18.59 -20.41 6.32
N ASP A 196 17.36 -20.69 6.71
CA ASP A 196 16.44 -21.56 5.95
C ASP A 196 16.13 -20.98 4.56
N ILE A 197 15.90 -19.67 4.46
CA ILE A 197 15.67 -18.98 3.18
C ILE A 197 16.96 -19.00 2.33
N ARG A 198 18.13 -18.85 2.96
CA ARG A 198 19.42 -18.89 2.27
C ARG A 198 19.68 -20.25 1.62
N ALA A 199 19.20 -21.34 2.21
CA ALA A 199 19.29 -22.67 1.62
C ALA A 199 18.46 -22.83 0.32
N LEU A 200 17.49 -21.95 0.07
CA LEU A 200 16.64 -21.98 -1.13
C LEU A 200 17.26 -21.26 -2.34
N VAL A 201 18.33 -20.48 -2.15
CA VAL A 201 18.95 -19.65 -3.20
C VAL A 201 19.39 -20.42 -4.47
N PRO A 202 19.91 -21.66 -4.38
CA PRO A 202 20.22 -22.46 -5.57
C PRO A 202 19.00 -22.88 -6.41
N GLY A 203 17.81 -22.90 -5.79
CA GLY A 203 16.60 -23.45 -6.39
C GLY A 203 15.88 -22.46 -7.31
N ASP A 204 14.78 -22.94 -7.90
CA ASP A 204 13.88 -22.08 -8.66
C ASP A 204 13.13 -21.12 -7.72
N ILE A 205 13.13 -19.83 -8.07
CA ILE A 205 12.51 -18.79 -7.24
C ILE A 205 11.00 -19.03 -7.15
N SER A 206 10.33 -19.31 -8.28
CA SER A 206 8.88 -19.52 -8.30
C SER A 206 8.45 -20.70 -7.43
N ALA A 207 9.20 -21.80 -7.44
CA ALA A 207 8.99 -22.94 -6.55
C ALA A 207 9.28 -22.61 -5.07
N SER A 208 10.23 -21.72 -4.81
CA SER A 208 10.66 -21.35 -3.45
C SER A 208 9.78 -20.29 -2.79
N LEU A 209 9.07 -19.45 -3.58
CA LEU A 209 8.30 -18.31 -3.08
C LEU A 209 7.28 -18.69 -1.99
N ALA A 210 6.54 -19.78 -2.17
CA ALA A 210 5.57 -20.24 -1.19
C ALA A 210 6.23 -20.54 0.16
N ARG A 211 7.40 -21.22 0.15
CA ARG A 211 8.16 -21.54 1.36
C ARG A 211 8.77 -20.30 2.01
N ILE A 212 9.29 -19.37 1.22
CA ILE A 212 9.81 -18.09 1.72
C ILE A 212 8.69 -17.31 2.41
N SER A 213 7.52 -17.19 1.78
CA SER A 213 6.35 -16.53 2.36
C SER A 213 5.90 -17.18 3.67
N GLU A 214 5.88 -18.52 3.74
CA GLU A 214 5.53 -19.26 4.95
C GLU A 214 6.52 -18.99 6.09
N LEU A 215 7.83 -19.10 5.84
CA LEU A 215 8.88 -18.86 6.83
C LEU A 215 8.81 -17.42 7.37
N LEU A 216 8.64 -16.44 6.49
CA LEU A 216 8.52 -15.03 6.87
C LEU A 216 7.23 -14.74 7.64
N ALA A 217 6.09 -15.29 7.20
CA ALA A 217 4.81 -15.15 7.90
C ALA A 217 4.88 -15.74 9.32
N GLY A 218 5.55 -16.89 9.49
CA GLY A 218 5.84 -17.49 10.79
C GLY A 218 6.69 -16.60 11.70
N CYS A 219 7.52 -15.72 11.13
CA CYS A 219 8.32 -14.73 11.86
C CYS A 219 7.61 -13.39 12.08
N GLY A 220 6.38 -13.24 11.60
CA GLY A 220 5.62 -11.98 11.64
C GLY A 220 6.00 -10.98 10.55
N VAL A 221 6.47 -11.46 9.40
CA VAL A 221 6.84 -10.65 8.23
C VAL A 221 5.95 -11.04 7.04
N ALA A 222 5.17 -10.09 6.53
CA ALA A 222 4.43 -10.28 5.28
C ALA A 222 5.32 -9.93 4.09
N LEU A 223 5.68 -10.94 3.30
CA LEU A 223 6.33 -10.77 2.00
C LEU A 223 5.28 -10.38 0.95
N VAL A 224 5.44 -9.21 0.36
CA VAL A 224 4.57 -8.71 -0.71
C VAL A 224 5.38 -8.45 -1.97
N LEU A 225 4.97 -9.11 -3.05
CA LEU A 225 5.52 -8.90 -4.39
C LEU A 225 4.53 -8.00 -5.15
N GLU A 226 4.86 -6.71 -5.29
CA GLU A 226 4.00 -5.71 -5.92
C GLU A 226 4.72 -5.08 -7.12
N PRO A 227 4.29 -5.31 -8.37
CA PRO A 227 4.93 -4.72 -9.54
C PRO A 227 5.22 -3.22 -9.38
N GLY A 228 6.38 -2.75 -9.81
CA GLY A 228 6.73 -1.33 -9.73
C GLY A 228 5.71 -0.43 -10.45
N ILE A 229 5.51 0.79 -9.95
CA ILE A 229 4.70 1.83 -10.60
C ILE A 229 5.63 2.79 -11.36
N GLN A 230 5.21 3.28 -12.53
CA GLN A 230 5.95 4.30 -13.26
C GLN A 230 6.08 5.57 -12.41
N GLY A 231 7.30 6.10 -12.26
CA GLY A 231 7.60 7.20 -11.34
C GLY A 231 7.96 6.76 -9.92
N ALA A 232 7.85 5.46 -9.60
CA ALA A 232 8.33 4.88 -8.34
C ALA A 232 9.42 3.83 -8.62
N PRO A 233 10.68 4.24 -8.87
CA PRO A 233 11.80 3.32 -9.12
C PRO A 233 12.32 2.69 -7.80
N ILE A 234 11.41 2.11 -7.02
CA ILE A 234 11.73 1.44 -5.75
C ILE A 234 11.93 -0.05 -6.04
N TYR A 235 12.97 -0.61 -5.45
CA TYR A 235 13.28 -2.03 -5.56
C TYR A 235 12.69 -2.84 -4.42
N GLY A 236 12.85 -2.35 -3.21
CA GLY A 236 12.39 -2.95 -1.98
C GLY A 236 11.99 -1.88 -0.97
N ALA A 237 11.10 -2.26 -0.07
CA ALA A 237 10.75 -1.46 1.09
C ALA A 237 10.42 -2.35 2.29
N THR A 238 11.00 -2.01 3.42
CA THR A 238 10.76 -2.67 4.70
C THR A 238 10.21 -1.67 5.70
N ARG A 239 9.06 -2.01 6.33
CA ARG A 239 8.43 -1.14 7.33
C ARG A 239 7.54 -1.89 8.30
N ARG A 240 7.25 -1.26 9.46
CA ARG A 240 6.14 -1.61 10.35
C ARG A 240 5.18 -0.43 10.36
N LEU A 241 3.88 -0.67 10.18
CA LEU A 241 2.89 0.40 10.07
C LEU A 241 2.80 1.27 11.34
N THR A 242 3.06 0.67 12.49
CA THR A 242 3.13 1.37 13.78
C THR A 242 4.22 0.74 14.64
N ALA A 243 4.69 1.47 15.66
CA ALA A 243 5.62 0.94 16.66
C ALA A 243 5.07 -0.33 17.35
N SER A 244 3.75 -0.39 17.55
CA SER A 244 3.02 -1.51 18.17
C SER A 244 2.59 -2.59 17.18
N SER A 245 2.78 -2.40 15.86
CA SER A 245 2.32 -3.36 14.84
C SER A 245 2.90 -4.75 15.08
N SER A 246 2.06 -5.76 15.27
CA SER A 246 2.52 -7.13 15.43
C SER A 246 3.25 -7.66 14.20
N LYS A 247 3.10 -7.02 13.04
CA LYS A 247 3.62 -7.47 11.75
C LYS A 247 4.56 -6.44 11.11
N ALA A 248 5.58 -6.94 10.41
CA ALA A 248 6.40 -6.16 9.48
C ALA A 248 6.02 -6.47 8.02
N ILE A 249 6.22 -5.50 7.14
CA ILE A 249 5.97 -5.61 5.70
C ILE A 249 7.33 -5.59 4.99
N LEU A 250 7.59 -6.60 4.17
CA LEU A 250 8.70 -6.65 3.24
C LEU A 250 8.10 -6.63 1.83
N GLN A 251 8.22 -5.50 1.14
CA GLN A 251 7.60 -5.27 -0.15
C GLN A 251 8.67 -5.16 -1.24
N MET A 252 8.53 -5.90 -2.34
CA MET A 252 9.50 -5.90 -3.45
C MET A 252 8.83 -5.66 -4.79
N SER A 253 9.46 -4.87 -5.66
CA SER A 253 8.84 -4.46 -6.93
C SER A 253 8.98 -5.46 -8.07
N LEU A 254 9.94 -6.39 -7.94
CA LEU A 254 10.35 -7.37 -8.96
C LEU A 254 10.66 -6.75 -10.34
N ARG A 255 10.82 -5.43 -10.41
CA ARG A 255 10.97 -4.68 -11.66
C ARG A 255 12.30 -5.02 -12.34
N GLY A 256 12.24 -5.68 -13.50
CA GLY A 256 13.40 -5.89 -14.39
C GLY A 256 14.54 -6.71 -13.78
N LYS A 257 14.27 -7.46 -12.70
CA LYS A 257 15.31 -8.13 -11.94
C LYS A 257 15.45 -9.58 -12.36
N ASP A 258 16.70 -9.94 -12.59
CA ASP A 258 17.12 -11.33 -12.61
C ASP A 258 17.14 -11.91 -11.18
N ASP A 259 17.27 -13.23 -11.10
CA ASP A 259 17.43 -13.98 -9.86
C ASP A 259 18.50 -13.40 -8.92
N GLY A 260 19.65 -12.98 -9.45
CA GLY A 260 20.71 -12.36 -8.65
C GLY A 260 20.24 -11.10 -7.93
N ASN A 261 19.58 -10.20 -8.66
CA ASN A 261 19.02 -8.98 -8.09
C ASN A 261 17.84 -9.23 -7.15
N PHE A 262 17.02 -10.26 -7.41
CA PHE A 262 15.93 -10.66 -6.51
C PHE A 262 16.47 -11.08 -5.15
N TRP A 263 17.41 -12.02 -5.14
CA TRP A 263 18.00 -12.52 -3.90
C TRP A 263 18.74 -11.42 -3.15
N PHE A 264 19.49 -10.57 -3.88
CA PHE A 264 20.17 -9.43 -3.27
C PHE A 264 19.20 -8.50 -2.54
N THR A 265 18.13 -8.04 -3.21
CA THR A 265 17.14 -7.17 -2.57
C THR A 265 16.44 -7.87 -1.42
N LEU A 266 16.04 -9.14 -1.56
CA LEU A 266 15.39 -9.87 -0.46
C LEU A 266 16.27 -9.89 0.80
N PHE A 267 17.55 -10.25 0.67
CA PHE A 267 18.44 -10.29 1.83
C PHE A 267 18.83 -8.88 2.34
N HIS A 268 18.87 -7.88 1.48
CA HIS A 268 19.05 -6.48 1.88
C HIS A 268 17.91 -6.02 2.79
N GLU A 269 16.67 -6.25 2.37
CA GLU A 269 15.46 -5.94 3.16
C GLU A 269 15.39 -6.75 4.47
N LEU A 270 15.76 -8.04 4.44
CA LEU A 270 15.91 -8.85 5.66
C LEU A 270 17.01 -8.31 6.58
N GLY A 271 18.07 -7.74 6.01
CA GLY A 271 19.13 -7.02 6.72
C GLY A 271 18.57 -5.83 7.51
N HIS A 272 17.69 -5.02 6.91
CA HIS A 272 17.02 -3.94 7.63
C HIS A 272 16.20 -4.44 8.83
N LEU A 273 15.41 -5.51 8.64
CA LEU A 273 14.64 -6.11 9.74
C LEU A 273 15.54 -6.68 10.85
N LYS A 274 16.66 -7.30 10.47
CA LYS A 274 17.59 -7.94 11.42
C LYS A 274 18.48 -6.93 12.13
N LEU A 275 18.97 -5.89 11.48
CA LEU A 275 19.98 -4.99 12.03
C LEU A 275 19.36 -3.73 12.63
N HIS A 276 18.39 -3.10 11.95
CA HIS A 276 17.99 -1.72 12.27
C HIS A 276 16.68 -1.59 13.04
N GLY A 277 15.92 -2.68 13.24
CA GLY A 277 14.84 -2.73 14.22
C GLY A 277 13.62 -1.86 13.92
N ARG A 278 12.88 -1.47 14.97
CA ARG A 278 11.42 -1.28 14.97
C ARG A 278 10.84 0.01 14.37
N GLN A 279 11.63 1.02 13.99
CA GLN A 279 11.12 2.40 13.87
C GLN A 279 11.27 3.12 12.53
N ASP A 280 11.90 2.56 11.50
CA ASP A 280 12.11 3.31 10.27
C ASP A 280 11.47 2.62 9.04
N ILE A 281 10.84 3.42 8.19
CA ILE A 281 10.51 3.02 6.82
C ILE A 281 11.82 3.07 6.02
N PHE A 282 12.25 1.92 5.50
CA PHE A 282 13.41 1.84 4.61
C PHE A 282 12.92 1.70 3.17
N LEU A 283 13.38 2.59 2.28
CA LEU A 283 13.04 2.59 0.85
C LEU A 283 14.34 2.46 0.02
N GLU A 284 14.49 1.34 -0.69
CA GLU A 284 15.63 1.11 -1.60
C GLU A 284 15.35 1.77 -2.97
N PHE A 285 16.00 2.92 -3.22
CA PHE A 285 16.06 3.59 -4.54
C PHE A 285 17.41 3.32 -5.23
N ASP A 286 17.46 3.44 -6.56
CA ASP A 286 18.70 3.22 -7.33
C ASP A 286 19.83 4.19 -6.90
N LYS A 287 20.80 3.65 -6.15
CA LYS A 287 22.17 4.16 -5.91
C LYS A 287 22.34 5.60 -5.42
N SER A 288 21.44 6.12 -4.59
CA SER A 288 21.70 7.37 -3.87
C SER A 288 21.37 7.28 -2.38
N ARG A 289 22.19 6.58 -1.59
CA ARG A 289 22.58 7.04 -0.24
C ARG A 289 23.68 6.23 0.45
N ASP A 290 24.54 6.99 1.12
CA ASP A 290 25.67 6.58 1.94
C ASP A 290 25.30 6.83 3.42
N SER A 291 24.43 5.97 3.97
CA SER A 291 24.16 5.96 5.42
C SER A 291 24.68 4.66 6.00
N ASP A 292 25.11 4.67 7.27
CA ASP A 292 25.66 3.49 7.93
C ASP A 292 24.71 2.29 7.85
N LYS A 293 23.40 2.52 8.05
CA LYS A 293 22.35 1.50 7.94
C LYS A 293 22.27 0.87 6.54
N GLU A 294 22.29 1.68 5.48
CA GLU A 294 22.25 1.14 4.10
C GLU A 294 23.51 0.30 3.81
N ARG A 295 24.70 0.76 4.25
CA ARG A 295 25.94 -0.02 4.09
C ARG A 295 25.92 -1.32 4.88
N GLU A 296 25.34 -1.30 6.09
CA GLU A 296 25.17 -2.48 6.94
C GLU A 296 24.23 -3.51 6.29
N ALA A 297 23.08 -3.08 5.76
CA ALA A 297 22.16 -3.94 5.03
C ALA A 297 22.78 -4.50 3.74
N ASP A 298 23.51 -3.67 2.97
CA ASP A 298 24.26 -4.09 1.80
C ASP A 298 25.31 -5.15 2.16
N THR A 299 26.10 -4.89 3.20
CA THR A 299 27.13 -5.81 3.68
C THR A 299 26.52 -7.13 4.13
N PHE A 300 25.41 -7.07 4.88
CA PHE A 300 24.68 -8.25 5.31
C PHE A 300 24.21 -9.10 4.13
N ALA A 301 23.58 -8.48 3.12
CA ALA A 301 23.10 -9.18 1.94
C ALA A 301 24.23 -9.80 1.12
N GLN A 302 25.37 -9.12 1.02
CA GLN A 302 26.55 -9.64 0.33
C GLN A 302 27.12 -10.86 1.05
N ASP A 303 27.35 -10.75 2.37
CA ASP A 303 28.06 -11.75 3.14
C ASP A 303 27.18 -12.99 3.43
N ILE A 304 25.85 -12.84 3.55
CA ILE A 304 24.93 -13.98 3.68
C ILE A 304 24.83 -14.77 2.38
N LEU A 305 24.84 -14.09 1.22
CA LEU A 305 24.76 -14.73 -0.09
C LEU A 305 26.10 -15.40 -0.45
N ILE A 306 27.21 -14.68 -0.33
CA ILE A 306 28.54 -15.20 -0.62
C ILE A 306 29.48 -14.74 0.49
N LEU A 307 29.93 -15.68 1.33
CA LEU A 307 30.87 -15.38 2.41
C LEU A 307 32.10 -14.65 1.86
N ARG A 308 32.47 -13.55 2.54
CA ARG A 308 33.57 -12.68 2.12
C ARG A 308 34.88 -13.42 1.89
N SER A 309 35.19 -14.40 2.75
CA SER A 309 36.39 -15.23 2.63
C SER A 309 36.39 -16.07 1.35
N ALA A 310 35.27 -16.73 1.04
CA ALA A 310 35.11 -17.51 -0.19
C ALA A 310 35.20 -16.61 -1.43
N TYR A 311 34.54 -15.45 -1.41
CA TYR A 311 34.59 -14.48 -2.51
C TYR A 311 35.99 -13.94 -2.76
N ASN A 312 36.71 -13.53 -1.71
CA ASN A 312 38.08 -13.03 -1.83
C ASN A 312 39.04 -14.11 -2.33
N THR A 313 38.87 -15.36 -1.87
CA THR A 313 39.65 -16.51 -2.35
C THR A 313 39.40 -16.76 -3.84
N PHE A 314 38.14 -16.72 -4.27
CA PHE A 314 37.78 -16.84 -5.68
C PHE A 314 38.38 -15.73 -6.53
N LEU A 315 38.28 -14.47 -6.08
CA LEU A 315 38.88 -13.32 -6.79
C LEU A 315 40.40 -13.45 -6.91
N ALA A 316 41.09 -13.80 -5.83
CA ALA A 316 42.55 -13.99 -5.82
C ALA A 316 42.98 -15.12 -6.77
N ALA A 317 42.26 -16.24 -6.79
CA ALA A 317 42.52 -17.37 -7.70
C ALA A 317 42.36 -16.99 -9.18
N HIS A 318 41.61 -15.93 -9.48
CA HIS A 318 41.42 -15.41 -10.84
C HIS A 318 42.24 -14.14 -11.11
N GLY A 319 43.20 -13.78 -10.24
CA GLY A 319 44.18 -12.73 -10.49
C GLY A 319 43.78 -11.33 -10.00
N ALA A 320 42.75 -11.22 -9.16
CA ALA A 320 42.44 -9.94 -8.49
C ALA A 320 43.63 -9.47 -7.63
N GLY A 321 44.04 -8.22 -7.82
CA GLY A 321 45.21 -7.63 -7.16
C GLY A 321 46.46 -7.56 -8.04
N ASN A 322 46.61 -8.48 -9.01
CA ASN A 322 47.72 -8.50 -9.97
C ASN A 322 47.33 -8.02 -11.38
N HIS A 323 46.03 -7.99 -11.68
CA HIS A 323 45.49 -7.57 -12.97
C HIS A 323 44.46 -6.43 -12.86
N PRO A 324 44.38 -5.54 -13.86
CA PRO A 324 43.33 -4.54 -13.93
C PRO A 324 41.96 -5.19 -14.15
N ARG A 325 40.90 -4.52 -13.66
CA ARG A 325 39.51 -4.89 -13.95
C ARG A 325 39.20 -4.69 -15.45
N PRO A 326 38.34 -5.51 -16.06
CA PRO A 326 37.63 -6.68 -15.52
C PRO A 326 38.47 -7.97 -15.51
N LEU A 327 38.08 -8.97 -14.71
CA LEU A 327 38.72 -10.29 -14.71
C LEU A 327 38.23 -11.16 -15.87
N SER A 328 39.12 -12.00 -16.38
CA SER A 328 38.76 -13.04 -17.36
C SER A 328 38.30 -14.30 -16.63
N ILE A 329 36.98 -14.46 -16.49
CA ILE A 329 36.36 -15.60 -15.80
C ILE A 329 35.38 -16.28 -16.76
N SER A 330 35.58 -17.57 -16.99
CA SER A 330 34.67 -18.36 -17.84
C SER A 330 33.34 -18.65 -17.15
N LYS A 331 32.29 -18.86 -17.95
CA LYS A 331 30.97 -19.27 -17.44
C LYS A 331 31.04 -20.55 -16.60
N ARG A 332 31.89 -21.50 -16.99
CA ARG A 332 32.11 -22.75 -16.23
C ARG A 332 32.67 -22.48 -14.83
N GLN A 333 33.60 -21.54 -14.69
CA GLN A 333 34.16 -21.14 -13.40
C GLN A 333 33.11 -20.43 -12.54
N LEU A 334 32.30 -19.54 -13.13
CA LEU A 334 31.20 -18.86 -12.43
C LEU A 334 30.16 -19.86 -11.90
N CYS A 335 29.71 -20.80 -12.73
CA CYS A 335 28.78 -21.85 -12.32
C CYS A 335 29.39 -22.79 -11.28
N GLY A 336 30.68 -23.13 -11.40
CA GLY A 336 31.40 -23.93 -10.41
C GLY A 336 31.44 -23.28 -9.04
N PHE A 337 31.80 -21.99 -8.99
CA PHE A 337 31.82 -21.23 -7.75
C PHE A 337 30.42 -21.04 -7.15
N ALA A 338 29.41 -20.77 -7.99
CA ALA A 338 28.02 -20.68 -7.55
C ALA A 338 27.55 -21.98 -6.86
N LYS A 339 27.90 -23.14 -7.43
CA LYS A 339 27.61 -24.44 -6.82
C LYS A 339 28.38 -24.66 -5.52
N GLU A 340 29.65 -24.27 -5.46
CA GLU A 340 30.50 -24.39 -4.26
C GLU A 340 29.94 -23.60 -3.08
N VAL A 341 29.53 -22.34 -3.29
CA VAL A 341 28.97 -21.49 -2.24
C VAL A 341 27.46 -21.65 -2.07
N GLY A 342 26.85 -22.56 -2.84
CA GLY A 342 25.43 -22.88 -2.77
C GLY A 342 24.51 -21.70 -3.12
N VAL A 343 24.73 -21.02 -4.25
CA VAL A 343 23.83 -19.98 -4.80
C VAL A 343 23.54 -20.22 -6.28
N SER A 344 22.59 -19.48 -6.84
CA SER A 344 22.41 -19.44 -8.29
C SER A 344 23.55 -18.71 -9.00
N PRO A 345 23.89 -19.07 -10.26
CA PRO A 345 24.89 -18.34 -11.04
C PRO A 345 24.59 -16.84 -11.17
N GLY A 346 23.31 -16.46 -11.24
CA GLY A 346 22.89 -15.07 -11.30
C GLY A 346 23.34 -14.23 -10.10
N VAL A 347 23.38 -14.81 -8.89
CA VAL A 347 23.89 -14.13 -7.68
C VAL A 347 25.38 -13.82 -7.79
N VAL A 348 26.19 -14.78 -8.24
CA VAL A 348 27.65 -14.58 -8.44
C VAL A 348 27.90 -13.52 -9.52
N VAL A 349 27.20 -13.62 -10.66
CA VAL A 349 27.31 -12.65 -11.76
C VAL A 349 26.90 -11.26 -11.27
N GLY A 350 25.80 -11.15 -10.53
CA GLY A 350 25.32 -9.88 -9.97
C GLY A 350 26.35 -9.24 -9.03
N ARG A 351 26.95 -10.03 -8.13
CA ARG A 351 28.00 -9.57 -7.21
C ARG A 351 29.24 -9.05 -7.95
N LEU A 352 29.75 -9.81 -8.91
CA LEU A 352 30.93 -9.41 -9.71
C LEU A 352 30.66 -8.17 -10.57
N GLN A 353 29.45 -8.04 -11.12
CA GLN A 353 29.04 -6.84 -11.88
C GLN A 353 28.95 -5.60 -11.00
N ARG A 354 28.37 -5.75 -9.81
CA ARG A 354 28.26 -4.67 -8.83
C ARG A 354 29.64 -4.18 -8.39
N ASP A 355 30.55 -5.10 -8.11
CA ASP A 355 31.89 -4.79 -7.64
C ASP A 355 32.84 -4.35 -8.76
N GLY A 356 32.41 -4.38 -10.03
CA GLY A 356 33.20 -3.95 -11.20
C GLY A 356 34.23 -4.97 -11.70
N TRP A 357 34.13 -6.23 -11.26
CA TRP A 357 34.99 -7.32 -11.72
C TRP A 357 34.51 -7.96 -13.03
N LEU A 358 33.23 -7.77 -13.38
CA LEU A 358 32.63 -8.22 -14.62
C LEU A 358 31.78 -7.09 -15.24
N PRO A 359 31.86 -6.80 -16.55
CA PRO A 359 30.99 -5.79 -17.15
C PRO A 359 29.50 -6.20 -17.11
N TYR A 360 28.59 -5.23 -16.99
CA TYR A 360 27.14 -5.49 -16.98
C TYR A 360 26.61 -6.12 -18.28
N SER A 361 27.35 -6.05 -19.39
CA SER A 361 26.97 -6.73 -20.64
C SER A 361 27.31 -8.23 -20.67
N HIS A 362 28.12 -8.73 -19.74
CA HIS A 362 28.64 -10.10 -19.77
C HIS A 362 27.78 -11.07 -18.95
N CYS A 363 27.76 -12.34 -19.38
CA CYS A 363 27.11 -13.47 -18.69
C CYS A 363 25.62 -13.24 -18.35
N GLN A 364 24.91 -12.47 -19.17
CA GLN A 364 23.47 -12.22 -18.98
C GLN A 364 22.62 -13.49 -19.15
N ASP A 365 23.12 -14.47 -19.89
CA ASP A 365 22.49 -15.78 -20.08
C ASP A 365 22.52 -16.66 -18.82
N LEU A 366 23.40 -16.36 -17.85
CA LEU A 366 23.44 -17.05 -16.56
C LEU A 366 22.45 -16.49 -15.53
N LYS A 367 21.72 -15.43 -15.90
CA LYS A 367 20.76 -14.73 -15.06
C LYS A 367 19.35 -15.10 -15.48
N VAL A 368 18.53 -15.57 -14.54
CA VAL A 368 17.15 -15.95 -14.80
C VAL A 368 16.26 -14.72 -14.68
N LYS A 369 15.63 -14.30 -15.77
CA LYS A 369 14.70 -13.15 -15.75
C LYS A 369 13.39 -13.52 -15.06
N LEU A 370 12.96 -12.69 -14.12
CA LEU A 370 11.70 -12.86 -13.41
C LEU A 370 10.63 -11.96 -14.03
N GLN A 371 9.41 -12.49 -14.13
CA GLN A 371 8.22 -11.73 -14.54
C GLN A 371 7.08 -12.02 -13.57
N VAL A 372 6.38 -10.97 -13.15
CA VAL A 372 5.13 -11.12 -12.39
C VAL A 372 4.01 -11.41 -13.38
N VAL A 373 3.56 -12.65 -13.43
CA VAL A 373 2.40 -13.03 -14.23
C VAL A 373 1.15 -12.72 -13.41
N LYS A 374 0.22 -11.91 -13.95
CA LYS A 374 -1.12 -11.76 -13.35
C LYS A 374 -1.74 -13.16 -13.32
N LYS A 375 -2.11 -13.65 -12.14
CA LYS A 375 -2.90 -14.87 -12.01
C LYS A 375 -4.19 -14.62 -12.79
N ALA A 376 -4.45 -15.39 -13.85
CA ALA A 376 -5.73 -15.33 -14.55
C ALA A 376 -6.83 -15.66 -13.53
N SER A 377 -7.75 -14.72 -13.35
CA SER A 377 -8.90 -14.82 -12.46
C SER A 377 -9.83 -15.95 -12.86
#